data_AF-A0A7R9Q464-F1
#
_entry.id   AF-A0A7R9Q464-F1
#
_cell.length_a   1.000
_cell.length_b   1.000
_cell.length_c   1.000
_cell.angle_alpha   90.00
_cell.angle_beta   90.00
_cell.angle_gamma   90.00
#
_symmetry.space_group_name_H-M   'P 1'
#
loop_
_entity.id
_entity.type
_entity.pdbx_description
1 polymer ?
#
loop_
_entity_poly.entity_id
_entity_poly.type
_entity_poly.pdbx_seq_one_letter_code
_entity_poly.pdbx_strand_id
1 'polypeptide(L)'
;REDPSDAIVLKSGLHLDKPLDILFDTKAGTIGTSSLRRIAQLKQLNPEIKIQDVRGNLNTRLAKLDDKNGDYSALILASAGLKRSDFNGRISHQLRDNWYYAVGQGALAIETRVGDTFTLDLLKPLIDLKTTYECLAERTFMQQLEGGCSVPIGVHTSWNNDNQSLLTLEGIVLSLDGRTKVQNKMTIDLNERLVNANIDDSSCPFNYTDIAINQMSDHIVVNKLRNSAILGYELAQSLTELGAKRILDAIKRQ
;
A
#
# COMPACT_ATOMS: atom_id res chain seq x y z
N ARG A 1 -2.59 2.03 12.69
CA ARG A 1 -2.87 2.30 11.26
C ARG A 1 -4.36 2.59 11.08
N GLU A 2 -4.74 3.59 10.29
CA GLU A 2 -6.13 3.72 9.82
C GLU A 2 -6.41 2.73 8.67
N ASP A 3 -7.66 2.60 8.24
CA ASP A 3 -8.06 1.70 7.14
C ASP A 3 -7.17 1.92 5.89
N PRO A 4 -6.36 0.91 5.49
CA PRO A 4 -5.41 1.05 4.40
C PRO A 4 -6.06 0.94 3.02
N SER A 5 -7.35 0.58 2.92
CA SER A 5 -8.04 0.40 1.63
C SER A 5 -8.06 1.67 0.78
N ASP A 6 -8.18 1.47 -0.54
CA ASP A 6 -8.72 2.51 -1.40
C ASP A 6 -10.25 2.47 -1.35
N ALA A 7 -10.88 3.57 -1.74
CA ALA A 7 -12.32 3.73 -1.78
C ALA A 7 -12.78 4.34 -3.11
N ILE A 8 -13.93 3.87 -3.57
CA ILE A 8 -14.73 4.50 -4.61
C ILE A 8 -15.52 5.63 -3.97
N VAL A 9 -15.46 6.81 -4.57
CA VAL A 9 -16.35 7.94 -4.29
C VAL A 9 -17.10 8.26 -5.56
N LEU A 10 -18.42 8.01 -5.58
CA LEU A 10 -19.28 8.34 -6.71
C LEU A 10 -19.61 9.84 -6.73
N LYS A 11 -19.86 10.36 -7.94
CA LYS A 11 -20.38 11.72 -8.16
C LYS A 11 -21.69 11.91 -7.41
N SER A 12 -21.87 13.08 -6.80
CA SER A 12 -23.12 13.41 -6.11
C SER A 12 -24.33 13.27 -7.05
N GLY A 13 -25.33 12.50 -6.61
CA GLY A 13 -26.53 12.20 -7.38
C GLY A 13 -26.40 11.01 -8.34
N LEU A 14 -25.21 10.44 -8.53
CA LEU A 14 -25.04 9.16 -9.21
C LEU A 14 -25.36 8.03 -8.23
N HIS A 15 -26.42 7.28 -8.52
CA HIS A 15 -26.84 6.13 -7.73
C HIS A 15 -26.66 4.85 -8.56
N LEU A 16 -25.96 3.88 -7.99
CA LEU A 16 -25.80 2.53 -8.52
C LEU A 16 -26.25 1.54 -7.45
N ASP A 17 -26.91 0.45 -7.86
CA ASP A 17 -27.33 -0.61 -6.94
C ASP A 17 -26.12 -1.21 -6.19
N LYS A 18 -25.01 -1.36 -6.91
CA LYS A 18 -23.70 -1.68 -6.33
C LYS A 18 -22.69 -0.65 -6.82
N PRO A 19 -22.11 0.17 -5.92
CA PRO A 19 -21.13 1.16 -6.32
C PRO A 19 -19.89 0.58 -7.03
N LEU A 20 -19.57 -0.69 -6.79
CA LEU A 20 -18.47 -1.41 -7.45
C LEU A 20 -18.70 -1.59 -8.96
N ASP A 21 -19.95 -1.59 -9.43
CA ASP A 21 -20.30 -1.80 -10.84
C ASP A 21 -19.75 -0.68 -11.76
N ILE A 22 -19.44 0.49 -11.19
CA ILE A 22 -18.74 1.60 -11.87
C ILE A 22 -17.40 1.18 -12.48
N LEU A 23 -16.77 0.12 -11.94
CA LEU A 23 -15.48 -0.39 -12.43
C LEU A 23 -15.62 -1.27 -13.68
N PHE A 24 -16.83 -1.76 -13.97
CA PHE A 24 -17.08 -2.72 -15.04
C PHE A 24 -17.90 -2.12 -16.19
N ASP A 25 -18.69 -1.07 -15.93
CA ASP A 25 -19.49 -0.41 -16.94
C ASP A 25 -18.74 0.73 -17.65
N THR A 26 -18.33 0.51 -18.91
CA THR A 26 -17.65 1.51 -19.75
C THR A 26 -18.52 2.69 -20.15
N LYS A 27 -19.85 2.59 -19.96
CA LYS A 27 -20.81 3.69 -20.15
C LYS A 27 -20.99 4.52 -18.89
N ALA A 28 -20.61 3.99 -17.72
CA ALA A 28 -20.81 4.67 -16.44
C ALA A 28 -19.87 5.88 -16.24
N GLY A 29 -18.95 6.13 -17.18
CA GLY A 29 -18.22 7.38 -17.36
C GLY A 29 -16.74 7.28 -16.98
N THR A 30 -16.15 8.38 -16.52
CA THR A 30 -14.69 8.47 -16.31
C THR A 30 -14.34 8.34 -14.83
N ILE A 31 -13.35 7.51 -14.52
CA ILE A 31 -12.78 7.37 -13.18
C ILE A 31 -11.58 8.31 -13.02
N GLY A 32 -11.61 9.15 -11.99
CA GLY A 32 -10.50 10.05 -11.66
C GLY A 32 -9.47 9.40 -10.73
N THR A 33 -8.24 9.22 -11.23
CA THR A 33 -7.07 8.86 -10.41
C THR A 33 -5.78 9.16 -11.17
N SER A 34 -4.75 9.65 -10.46
CA SER A 34 -3.39 9.84 -11.00
C SER A 34 -2.37 8.85 -10.43
N SER A 35 -2.83 7.85 -9.66
CA SER A 35 -1.95 6.80 -9.14
C SER A 35 -1.78 5.70 -10.19
N LEU A 36 -0.54 5.47 -10.64
CA LEU A 36 -0.23 4.39 -11.59
C LEU A 36 -0.62 3.01 -11.06
N ARG A 37 -0.46 2.77 -9.75
CA ARG A 37 -0.96 1.57 -9.06
C ARG A 37 -2.47 1.38 -9.24
N ARG A 38 -3.26 2.42 -8.99
CA ARG A 38 -4.73 2.35 -9.15
C ARG A 38 -5.10 2.20 -10.62
N ILE A 39 -4.44 2.94 -11.52
CA ILE A 39 -4.67 2.88 -12.97
C ILE A 39 -4.43 1.45 -13.48
N ALA A 40 -3.31 0.83 -13.13
CA ALA A 40 -2.96 -0.51 -13.57
C ALA A 40 -3.96 -1.56 -13.05
N GLN A 41 -4.40 -1.45 -11.79
CA GLN A 41 -5.42 -2.35 -11.22
C GLN A 41 -6.80 -2.16 -11.88
N LEU A 42 -7.20 -0.91 -12.16
CA LEU A 42 -8.44 -0.63 -12.90
C LEU A 42 -8.41 -1.24 -14.30
N LYS A 43 -7.31 -1.07 -15.04
CA LYS A 43 -7.16 -1.65 -16.38
C LYS A 43 -7.05 -3.16 -16.39
N GLN A 44 -6.50 -3.75 -15.32
CA GLN A 44 -6.53 -5.19 -15.13
C GLN A 44 -7.97 -5.70 -14.96
N LEU A 45 -8.82 -4.98 -14.24
CA LEU A 45 -10.23 -5.34 -14.07
C LEU A 45 -11.03 -5.13 -15.37
N ASN A 46 -10.78 -4.02 -16.06
CA ASN A 46 -11.46 -3.65 -17.30
C ASN A 46 -10.53 -2.80 -18.19
N PRO A 47 -9.95 -3.37 -19.26
CA PRO A 47 -9.03 -2.65 -20.15
C PRO A 47 -9.64 -1.43 -20.86
N GLU A 48 -10.97 -1.42 -21.04
CA GLU A 48 -11.72 -0.38 -21.75
C GLU A 48 -12.22 0.74 -20.81
N ILE A 49 -11.86 0.67 -19.53
CA ILE A 49 -12.29 1.65 -18.53
C ILE A 49 -11.70 3.03 -18.82
N LYS A 50 -12.54 4.07 -18.79
CA LYS A 50 -12.09 5.45 -19.00
C LYS A 50 -11.49 5.99 -17.72
N ILE A 51 -10.21 6.32 -17.76
CA ILE A 51 -9.48 6.87 -16.62
C ILE A 51 -8.89 8.21 -17.02
N GLN A 52 -9.04 9.21 -16.14
CA GLN A 52 -8.45 10.53 -16.32
C GLN A 52 -7.71 10.97 -15.06
N ASP A 53 -6.60 11.66 -15.28
CA ASP A 53 -5.81 12.26 -14.21
C ASP A 53 -6.65 13.22 -13.38
N VAL A 54 -6.52 13.16 -12.05
CA VAL A 54 -7.18 14.10 -11.13
C VAL A 54 -6.17 14.65 -10.13
N ARG A 55 -5.93 15.95 -10.21
CA ARG A 55 -4.94 16.67 -9.38
C ARG A 55 -5.60 17.70 -8.48
N GLY A 56 -4.90 18.03 -7.40
CA GLY A 56 -5.37 18.90 -6.32
C GLY A 56 -5.36 18.19 -4.98
N ASN A 57 -5.63 18.92 -3.90
CA ASN A 57 -5.90 18.33 -2.59
C ASN A 57 -7.27 17.64 -2.59
N LEU A 58 -7.62 16.98 -1.49
CA LEU A 58 -8.86 16.20 -1.38
C LEU A 58 -10.12 17.03 -1.70
N ASN A 59 -10.21 18.24 -1.14
CA ASN A 59 -11.35 19.14 -1.37
C ASN A 59 -11.50 19.49 -2.85
N THR A 60 -10.42 19.89 -3.51
CA THR A 60 -10.45 20.23 -4.94
C THR A 60 -10.83 19.03 -5.80
N ARG A 61 -10.39 17.81 -5.44
CA ARG A 61 -10.76 16.60 -6.17
C ARG A 61 -12.24 16.30 -6.03
N LEU A 62 -12.79 16.36 -4.82
CA LEU A 62 -14.23 16.17 -4.58
C LEU A 62 -15.07 17.23 -5.30
N ALA A 63 -14.63 18.49 -5.29
CA ALA A 63 -15.30 19.55 -6.04
C ALA A 63 -15.31 19.28 -7.57
N LYS A 64 -14.20 18.78 -8.14
CA LYS A 64 -14.14 18.38 -9.55
C LYS A 64 -15.04 17.18 -9.86
N LEU A 65 -15.15 16.24 -8.94
CA LEU A 65 -16.07 15.10 -9.07
C LEU A 65 -17.52 15.58 -9.12
N ASP A 66 -17.88 16.50 -8.23
CA ASP A 66 -19.26 16.97 -8.07
C ASP A 66 -19.64 18.12 -9.04
N ASP A 67 -18.70 18.60 -9.85
CA ASP A 67 -18.98 19.58 -10.90
C ASP A 67 -19.97 18.99 -11.91
N LYS A 68 -21.11 19.67 -12.10
CA LYS A 68 -22.17 19.25 -13.02
C LYS A 68 -21.67 19.17 -14.46
N ASN A 69 -20.71 20.01 -14.83
CA ASN A 69 -20.08 20.02 -16.15
C ASN A 69 -18.79 19.19 -16.19
N GLY A 70 -18.39 18.59 -15.07
CA GLY A 70 -17.19 17.76 -14.97
C GLY A 70 -17.39 16.34 -15.50
N ASP A 71 -16.32 15.78 -16.07
CA ASP A 71 -16.32 14.48 -16.77
C ASP A 71 -16.22 13.26 -15.84
N TYR A 72 -15.91 13.46 -14.56
CA TYR A 72 -15.73 12.34 -13.62
C TYR A 72 -17.06 11.80 -13.12
N SER A 73 -17.22 10.48 -13.15
CA SER A 73 -18.32 9.77 -12.51
C SER A 73 -17.93 9.21 -11.14
N ALA A 74 -16.65 8.93 -10.94
CA ALA A 74 -16.13 8.44 -9.68
C ALA A 74 -14.66 8.84 -9.49
N LEU A 75 -14.21 8.84 -8.25
CA LEU A 75 -12.79 8.91 -7.88
C LEU A 75 -12.37 7.65 -7.13
N ILE A 76 -11.10 7.28 -7.28
CA ILE A 76 -10.46 6.31 -6.38
C ILE A 76 -9.50 7.05 -5.44
N LEU A 77 -9.82 7.04 -4.15
CA LEU A 77 -9.11 7.76 -3.09
C LEU A 77 -8.70 6.82 -1.95
N ALA A 78 -7.83 7.25 -1.04
CA ALA A 78 -7.49 6.43 0.13
C ALA A 78 -8.57 6.61 1.21
N SER A 79 -9.08 5.51 1.78
CA SER A 79 -10.10 5.51 2.83
C SER A 79 -9.65 6.34 4.04
N ALA A 80 -8.42 6.14 4.51
CA ALA A 80 -7.85 6.91 5.62
C ALA A 80 -7.81 8.43 5.38
N GLY A 81 -7.56 8.87 4.14
CA GLY A 81 -7.51 10.29 3.79
C GLY A 81 -8.88 10.96 3.84
N LEU A 82 -9.92 10.25 3.37
CA LEU A 82 -11.31 10.67 3.47
C LEU A 82 -11.75 10.76 4.94
N LYS A 83 -11.46 9.72 5.72
CA LYS A 83 -11.84 9.67 7.15
C LYS A 83 -11.20 10.78 7.97
N ARG A 84 -9.90 11.04 7.82
CA ARG A 84 -9.18 12.11 8.54
C ARG A 84 -9.65 13.53 8.20
N SER A 85 -10.31 13.69 7.06
CA SER A 85 -10.81 14.97 6.57
C SER A 85 -12.34 15.07 6.70
N ASP A 86 -12.95 14.22 7.53
CA ASP A 86 -14.40 14.18 7.79
C ASP A 86 -15.28 13.89 6.56
N PHE A 87 -14.72 13.29 5.51
CA PHE A 87 -15.42 12.85 4.31
C PHE A 87 -15.78 11.36 4.33
N ASN A 88 -15.85 10.72 5.50
CA ASN A 88 -16.19 9.29 5.61
C ASN A 88 -17.55 8.98 4.96
N GLY A 89 -18.53 9.88 5.08
CA GLY A 89 -19.86 9.73 4.44
C GLY A 89 -19.85 9.80 2.91
N ARG A 90 -18.72 10.17 2.29
CA ARG A 90 -18.54 10.16 0.82
C ARG A 90 -18.06 8.81 0.29
N ILE A 91 -17.61 7.89 1.15
CA ILE A 91 -17.15 6.57 0.73
C ILE A 91 -18.36 5.77 0.22
N SER A 92 -18.39 5.52 -1.08
CA SER A 92 -19.45 4.71 -1.70
C SER A 92 -19.15 3.21 -1.56
N HIS A 93 -17.88 2.83 -1.66
CA HIS A 93 -17.43 1.45 -1.47
C HIS A 93 -15.94 1.40 -1.14
N GLN A 94 -15.54 0.51 -0.24
CA GLN A 94 -14.13 0.26 0.07
C GLN A 94 -13.61 -0.93 -0.73
N LEU A 95 -12.51 -0.73 -1.44
CA LEU A 95 -11.86 -1.74 -2.26
C LEU A 95 -10.96 -2.61 -1.38
N ARG A 96 -11.49 -3.78 -1.00
CA ARG A 96 -10.81 -4.73 -0.10
C ARG A 96 -10.45 -6.03 -0.82
N ASP A 97 -11.37 -6.58 -1.60
CA ASP A 97 -11.18 -7.86 -2.28
C ASP A 97 -10.46 -7.65 -3.61
N ASN A 98 -9.41 -8.45 -3.87
CA ASN A 98 -8.60 -8.39 -5.09
C ASN A 98 -8.07 -6.98 -5.41
N TRP A 99 -7.87 -6.16 -4.39
CA TRP A 99 -7.36 -4.80 -4.54
C TRP A 99 -6.23 -4.53 -3.55
N TYR A 100 -5.09 -4.09 -4.09
CA TYR A 100 -3.87 -3.90 -3.34
C TYR A 100 -3.64 -2.40 -3.11
N TYR A 101 -3.44 -2.02 -1.85
CA TYR A 101 -3.19 -0.65 -1.46
C TYR A 101 -1.71 -0.26 -1.62
N ALA A 102 -1.39 1.02 -1.45
CA ALA A 102 0.00 1.49 -1.48
C ALA A 102 0.74 1.10 -0.19
N VAL A 103 2.04 0.84 -0.29
CA VAL A 103 2.92 0.59 0.86
C VAL A 103 2.78 1.70 1.90
N GLY A 104 2.52 1.32 3.15
CA GLY A 104 2.31 2.21 4.29
C GLY A 104 0.98 2.98 4.27
N GLN A 105 0.06 2.70 3.32
CA GLN A 105 -1.21 3.42 3.24
C GLN A 105 -2.00 3.32 4.55
N GLY A 106 -2.51 4.44 5.04
CA GLY A 106 -3.24 4.53 6.31
C GLY A 106 -2.35 4.69 7.56
N ALA A 107 -1.04 4.44 7.48
CA ALA A 107 -0.11 4.74 8.57
C ALA A 107 0.31 6.23 8.57
N LEU A 108 0.77 6.71 9.72
CA LEU A 108 1.49 7.98 9.85
C LEU A 108 2.87 7.66 10.43
N ALA A 109 3.90 8.31 9.89
CA ALA A 109 5.26 8.21 10.37
C ALA A 109 5.75 9.60 10.79
N ILE A 110 6.66 9.64 11.76
CA ILE A 110 7.29 10.88 12.24
C ILE A 110 8.76 10.80 11.85
N GLU A 111 9.21 11.75 11.04
CA GLU A 111 10.61 11.87 10.65
C GLU A 111 11.39 12.60 11.75
N THR A 112 12.57 12.08 12.08
CA THR A 112 13.45 12.64 13.11
C THR A 112 14.90 12.66 12.62
N ARG A 113 15.76 13.40 13.31
CA ARG A 113 17.20 13.36 13.03
C ARG A 113 17.79 12.03 13.46
N VAL A 114 18.65 11.45 12.61
CA VAL A 114 19.41 10.24 12.94
C VAL A 114 20.24 10.48 14.21
N GLY A 115 20.16 9.55 15.17
CA GLY A 115 20.91 9.60 16.43
C GLY A 115 20.29 10.48 17.53
N ASP A 116 19.16 11.15 17.29
CA ASP A 116 18.46 11.96 18.30
C ASP A 116 17.64 11.08 19.25
N THR A 117 18.34 10.44 20.19
CA THR A 117 17.73 9.50 21.15
C THR A 117 16.68 10.18 22.05
N PHE A 118 16.91 11.44 22.42
CA PHE A 118 15.95 12.22 23.21
C PHE A 118 14.60 12.37 22.50
N THR A 119 14.62 12.73 21.21
CA THR A 119 13.38 12.83 20.43
C THR A 119 12.72 11.46 20.28
N LEU A 120 13.49 10.40 20.02
CA LEU A 120 12.94 9.05 19.90
C LEU A 120 12.31 8.54 21.21
N ASP A 121 12.87 8.90 22.37
CA ASP A 121 12.30 8.60 23.68
C ASP A 121 10.94 9.30 23.89
N LEU A 122 10.85 10.58 23.52
CA LEU A 122 9.58 11.34 23.60
C LEU A 122 8.49 10.76 22.71
N LEU A 123 8.85 10.22 21.53
CA LEU A 123 7.91 9.66 20.57
C LEU A 123 7.50 8.21 20.88
N LYS A 124 8.19 7.53 21.80
CA LYS A 124 7.94 6.11 22.15
C LYS A 124 6.46 5.78 22.43
N PRO A 125 5.67 6.62 23.15
CA PRO A 125 4.26 6.33 23.41
C PRO A 125 3.36 6.32 22.17
N LEU A 126 3.80 6.90 21.05
CA LEU A 126 3.03 6.97 19.80
C LEU A 126 3.23 5.73 18.91
N ILE A 127 4.17 4.86 19.25
CA ILE A 127 4.55 3.71 18.43
C ILE A 127 3.52 2.59 18.59
N ASP A 128 2.83 2.27 17.50
CA ASP A 128 2.04 1.04 17.38
C ASP A 128 2.87 -0.05 16.72
N LEU A 129 3.38 -1.00 17.51
CA LEU A 129 4.28 -2.06 17.03
C LEU A 129 3.67 -2.89 15.91
N LYS A 130 2.35 -3.16 15.96
CA LYS A 130 1.65 -3.91 14.93
C LYS A 130 1.77 -3.20 13.56
N THR A 131 1.44 -1.91 13.50
CA THR A 131 1.62 -1.08 12.30
C THR A 131 3.09 -1.03 11.88
N THR A 132 4.03 -0.95 12.83
CA THR A 132 5.47 -0.95 12.53
C THR A 132 5.90 -2.23 11.81
N TYR A 133 5.47 -3.41 12.29
CA TYR A 133 5.77 -4.69 11.64
C TYR A 133 5.23 -4.76 10.21
N GLU A 134 3.96 -4.40 10.01
CA GLU A 134 3.34 -4.34 8.68
C GLU A 134 4.10 -3.39 7.74
N CYS A 135 4.34 -2.15 8.17
CA CYS A 135 4.99 -1.14 7.36
C CYS A 135 6.46 -1.49 7.06
N LEU A 136 7.15 -2.15 7.99
CA LEU A 136 8.51 -2.62 7.76
C LEU A 136 8.56 -3.70 6.67
N ALA A 137 7.67 -4.69 6.73
CA ALA A 137 7.55 -5.71 5.69
C ALA A 137 7.22 -5.09 4.33
N GLU A 138 6.19 -4.24 4.26
CA GLU A 138 5.76 -3.57 3.02
C GLU A 138 6.86 -2.68 2.42
N ARG A 139 7.57 -1.89 3.25
CA ARG A 139 8.67 -1.01 2.78
C ARG A 139 9.87 -1.82 2.30
N THR A 140 10.22 -2.88 3.03
CA THR A 140 11.33 -3.76 2.62
C THR A 140 11.03 -4.39 1.26
N PHE A 141 9.81 -4.90 1.08
CA PHE A 141 9.34 -5.43 -0.19
C PHE A 141 9.47 -4.42 -1.34
N MET A 142 8.95 -3.21 -1.17
CA MET A 142 8.99 -2.17 -2.22
C MET A 142 10.41 -1.73 -2.56
N GLN A 143 11.27 -1.58 -1.53
CA GLN A 143 12.64 -1.16 -1.71
C GLN A 143 13.47 -2.19 -2.46
N GLN A 144 13.30 -3.48 -2.14
CA GLN A 144 14.01 -4.58 -2.81
C GLN A 144 13.61 -4.72 -4.29
N LEU A 145 12.39 -4.34 -4.65
CA LEU A 145 11.97 -4.23 -6.04
C LEU A 145 12.48 -2.96 -6.74
N GLU A 146 13.29 -2.13 -6.06
CA GLU A 146 13.73 -0.80 -6.53
C GLU A 146 12.55 0.06 -7.02
N GLY A 147 11.43 -0.07 -6.31
CA GLY A 147 10.20 0.66 -6.56
C GLY A 147 10.15 2.00 -5.84
N GLY A 148 9.48 2.98 -6.46
CA GLY A 148 9.14 4.26 -5.85
C GLY A 148 7.65 4.57 -5.97
N CYS A 149 7.23 5.80 -5.66
CA CYS A 149 5.83 6.22 -5.77
C CYS A 149 5.27 6.16 -7.20
N SER A 150 6.14 6.06 -8.21
CA SER A 150 5.81 6.11 -9.64
C SER A 150 5.77 4.73 -10.30
N VAL A 151 5.65 3.64 -9.54
CA VAL A 151 5.48 2.29 -10.10
C VAL A 151 4.19 1.63 -9.60
N PRO A 152 3.53 0.80 -10.42
CA PRO A 152 2.30 0.11 -10.08
C PRO A 152 2.56 -1.14 -9.21
N ILE A 153 3.13 -0.90 -8.03
CA ILE A 153 3.32 -1.89 -6.97
C ILE A 153 2.20 -1.74 -5.96
N GLY A 154 1.55 -2.84 -5.59
CA GLY A 154 0.56 -2.87 -4.52
C GLY A 154 0.87 -3.94 -3.48
N VAL A 155 0.38 -3.74 -2.25
CA VAL A 155 0.51 -4.68 -1.14
C VAL A 155 -0.81 -4.91 -0.41
N HIS A 156 -0.88 -6.01 0.32
CA HIS A 156 -1.89 -6.31 1.32
C HIS A 156 -1.23 -7.03 2.50
N THR A 157 -1.55 -6.64 3.73
CA THR A 157 -1.07 -7.29 4.95
C THR A 157 -2.23 -7.74 5.79
N SER A 158 -2.17 -8.97 6.30
CA SER A 158 -3.18 -9.52 7.18
C SER A 158 -2.52 -10.31 8.31
N TRP A 159 -3.18 -10.33 9.47
CA TRP A 159 -2.79 -11.14 10.60
C TRP A 159 -3.74 -12.33 10.72
N ASN A 160 -3.23 -13.48 11.12
CA ASN A 160 -4.09 -14.59 11.47
C ASN A 160 -4.87 -14.27 12.76
N ASN A 161 -6.19 -14.48 12.76
CA ASN A 161 -7.05 -14.19 13.92
C ASN A 161 -6.79 -15.12 15.10
N ASP A 162 -6.39 -16.36 14.83
CA ASP A 162 -6.12 -17.39 15.84
C ASP A 162 -4.68 -17.31 16.36
N ASN A 163 -3.74 -16.85 15.54
CA ASN A 163 -2.36 -16.60 15.93
C ASN A 163 -1.87 -15.22 15.49
N GLN A 164 -1.91 -14.27 16.43
CA GLN A 164 -1.50 -12.88 16.21
C GLN A 164 0.01 -12.67 15.99
N SER A 165 0.81 -13.73 15.94
CA SER A 165 2.20 -13.64 15.47
C SER A 165 2.39 -13.97 14.00
N LEU A 166 1.39 -14.56 13.33
CA LEU A 166 1.45 -14.84 11.90
C LEU A 166 1.08 -13.60 11.10
N LEU A 167 2.09 -13.01 10.45
CA LEU A 167 1.93 -11.90 9.53
C LEU A 167 2.02 -12.44 8.09
N THR A 168 0.98 -12.18 7.31
CA THR A 168 0.95 -12.43 5.86
C THR A 168 1.16 -11.11 5.12
N LEU A 169 2.04 -11.13 4.12
CA LEU A 169 2.21 -10.07 3.14
C LEU A 169 1.92 -10.63 1.74
N GLU A 170 1.00 -9.99 1.04
CA GLU A 170 0.74 -10.20 -0.38
C GLU A 170 1.26 -8.99 -1.17
N GLY A 171 1.89 -9.26 -2.30
CA GLY A 171 2.49 -8.24 -3.16
C GLY A 171 2.11 -8.46 -4.61
N ILE A 172 1.91 -7.37 -5.34
CA ILE A 172 1.61 -7.37 -6.78
C ILE A 172 2.44 -6.31 -7.51
N VAL A 173 2.90 -6.66 -8.71
CA VAL A 173 3.49 -5.74 -9.68
C VAL A 173 2.74 -5.87 -11.00
N LEU A 174 2.29 -4.75 -11.55
CA LEU A 174 1.51 -4.68 -12.78
C LEU A 174 2.23 -3.90 -13.87
N SER A 175 1.89 -4.18 -15.12
CA SER A 175 2.17 -3.27 -16.24
C SER A 175 1.19 -2.10 -16.24
N LEU A 176 1.54 -0.97 -16.86
CA LEU A 176 0.67 0.22 -16.88
C LEU A 176 -0.66 0.02 -17.63
N ASP A 177 -0.73 -0.97 -18.51
CA ASP A 177 -1.96 -1.38 -19.19
C ASP A 177 -2.74 -2.48 -18.44
N GLY A 178 -2.21 -2.96 -17.31
CA GLY A 178 -2.82 -3.99 -16.48
C GLY A 178 -2.78 -5.41 -17.06
N ARG A 179 -2.17 -5.63 -18.25
CA ARG A 179 -2.23 -6.92 -18.96
C ARG A 179 -1.25 -7.95 -18.40
N THR A 180 -0.05 -7.50 -18.03
CA THR A 180 0.95 -8.32 -17.34
C THR A 180 0.91 -8.04 -15.85
N LYS A 181 0.88 -9.11 -15.04
CA LYS A 181 1.06 -9.05 -13.59
C LYS A 181 1.97 -10.15 -13.08
N VAL A 182 2.63 -9.87 -11.97
CA VAL A 182 3.20 -10.89 -11.08
C VAL A 182 2.69 -10.60 -9.68
N GLN A 183 2.25 -11.64 -8.99
CA GLN A 183 1.76 -11.54 -7.62
C GLN A 183 2.21 -12.78 -6.85
N ASN A 184 2.48 -12.62 -5.57
CA ASN A 184 2.70 -13.73 -4.66
C ASN A 184 2.33 -13.30 -3.24
N LYS A 185 2.28 -14.27 -2.32
CA LYS A 185 2.11 -14.02 -0.90
C LYS A 185 3.01 -14.91 -0.06
N MET A 186 3.40 -14.40 1.09
CA MET A 186 4.19 -15.14 2.08
C MET A 186 3.64 -14.86 3.46
N THR A 187 3.84 -15.82 4.36
CA THR A 187 3.46 -15.71 5.77
C THR A 187 4.63 -16.12 6.62
N ILE A 188 4.88 -15.38 7.69
CA ILE A 188 5.92 -15.70 8.67
C ILE A 188 5.35 -15.62 10.09
N ASP A 189 5.86 -16.45 10.99
CA ASP A 189 5.64 -16.27 12.42
C ASP A 189 6.69 -15.30 12.98
N LEU A 190 6.25 -14.15 13.46
CA LEU A 190 7.15 -13.14 14.03
C LEU A 190 7.80 -13.59 15.35
N ASN A 191 7.26 -14.61 16.01
CA ASN A 191 7.87 -15.21 17.21
C ASN A 191 8.91 -16.29 16.86
N GLU A 192 8.96 -16.77 15.62
CA GLU A 192 9.89 -17.83 15.23
C GLU A 192 11.33 -17.31 15.32
N ARG A 193 12.21 -18.12 15.93
CA ARG A 193 13.63 -17.82 16.00
C ARG A 193 14.29 -18.42 14.77
N LEU A 194 14.45 -17.62 13.72
CA LEU A 194 15.10 -18.05 12.49
C LEU A 194 16.60 -18.25 12.75
N VAL A 195 17.05 -19.52 12.76
CA VAL A 195 18.43 -19.92 13.10
C VAL A 195 19.41 -19.68 11.94
N ASN A 196 18.92 -19.48 10.72
CA ASN A 196 19.71 -19.57 9.48
C ASN A 196 19.52 -18.43 8.47
N ALA A 197 19.05 -17.25 8.89
CA ALA A 197 19.09 -16.12 7.96
C ALA A 197 20.55 -15.67 7.83
N ASN A 198 21.17 -15.86 6.66
CA ASN A 198 22.44 -15.22 6.23
C ASN A 198 22.32 -13.69 6.13
N ILE A 199 21.61 -13.08 7.07
CA ILE A 199 21.45 -11.65 7.25
C ILE A 199 22.44 -11.33 8.35
N ASP A 200 23.65 -11.01 7.93
CA ASP A 200 24.63 -10.34 8.78
C ASP A 200 23.91 -9.21 9.54
N ASP A 201 24.16 -9.05 10.83
CA ASP A 201 23.60 -7.91 11.58
C ASP A 201 24.05 -6.56 10.98
N SER A 202 25.14 -6.55 10.20
CA SER A 202 25.52 -5.41 9.36
C SER A 202 24.62 -5.20 8.12
N SER A 203 23.97 -6.26 7.63
CA SER A 203 23.02 -6.27 6.50
C SER A 203 21.56 -6.41 6.95
N CYS A 204 21.26 -6.15 8.23
CA CYS A 204 19.91 -6.21 8.76
C CYS A 204 18.98 -5.28 7.94
N PRO A 205 17.86 -5.77 7.38
CA PRO A 205 16.97 -4.99 6.51
C PRO A 205 16.38 -3.72 7.17
N PHE A 206 16.51 -3.57 8.49
CA PHE A 206 16.26 -2.32 9.22
C PHE A 206 17.05 -1.14 8.70
N ASN A 207 18.32 -1.35 8.33
CA ASN A 207 19.20 -0.31 7.82
C ASN A 207 18.74 0.25 6.46
N TYR A 208 17.80 -0.43 5.80
CA TYR A 208 17.37 -0.08 4.45
C TYR A 208 16.06 0.71 4.48
N THR A 209 15.17 0.47 5.44
CA THR A 209 13.84 1.11 5.45
C THR A 209 13.76 2.41 6.24
N ASP A 210 14.86 2.82 6.89
CA ASP A 210 14.99 4.00 7.76
C ASP A 210 13.97 4.06 8.92
N ILE A 211 13.30 2.95 9.25
CA ILE A 211 12.40 2.88 10.41
C ILE A 211 13.25 2.66 11.66
N ALA A 212 13.32 3.70 12.49
CA ALA A 212 13.93 3.64 13.81
C ALA A 212 12.85 3.63 14.91
N ILE A 213 13.02 2.75 15.91
CA ILE A 213 12.23 2.77 17.13
C ILE A 213 13.15 2.71 18.36
N ASN A 214 12.87 3.46 19.42
CA ASN A 214 13.69 3.42 20.65
C ASN A 214 13.31 2.26 21.58
N GLN A 215 13.19 1.08 20.99
CA GLN A 215 12.94 -0.19 21.68
C GLN A 215 13.94 -1.27 21.26
N MET A 216 15.07 -0.88 20.67
CA MET A 216 16.11 -1.80 20.19
C MET A 216 16.78 -2.61 21.31
N SER A 217 16.57 -2.23 22.58
CA SER A 217 17.04 -3.01 23.73
C SER A 217 16.14 -4.21 24.07
N ASP A 218 14.93 -4.29 23.51
CA ASP A 218 14.04 -5.44 23.68
C ASP A 218 14.30 -6.47 22.57
N HIS A 219 14.98 -7.56 22.91
CA HIS A 219 15.34 -8.62 21.97
C HIS A 219 14.13 -9.29 21.29
N ILE A 220 12.96 -9.31 21.94
CA ILE A 220 11.74 -9.89 21.35
C ILE A 220 11.25 -8.96 20.25
N VAL A 221 11.18 -7.66 20.52
CA VAL A 221 10.76 -6.66 19.54
C VAL A 221 11.71 -6.63 18.35
N VAL A 222 13.03 -6.68 18.60
CA VAL A 222 14.05 -6.73 17.54
C VAL A 222 13.89 -7.98 16.67
N ASN A 223 13.66 -9.16 17.26
CA ASN A 223 13.45 -10.38 16.47
C ASN A 223 12.21 -10.29 15.58
N LYS A 224 11.09 -9.77 16.11
CA LYS A 224 9.85 -9.58 15.34
C LYS A 224 10.02 -8.62 14.17
N LEU A 225 10.72 -7.51 14.40
CA LEU A 225 11.01 -6.57 13.33
C LEU A 225 11.91 -7.22 12.26
N ARG A 226 12.91 -8.03 12.67
CA ARG A 226 13.77 -8.77 11.74
C ARG A 226 12.94 -9.71 10.88
N ASN A 227 12.06 -10.51 11.48
CA ASN A 227 11.17 -11.44 10.76
C ASN A 227 10.23 -10.70 9.81
N SER A 228 9.70 -9.54 10.21
CA SER A 228 8.86 -8.70 9.33
C SER A 228 9.62 -8.23 8.09
N ALA A 229 10.87 -7.84 8.27
CA ALA A 229 11.70 -7.39 7.17
C ALA A 229 12.15 -8.56 6.26
N ILE A 230 12.46 -9.73 6.83
CA ILE A 230 12.69 -10.99 6.07
C ILE A 230 11.49 -11.30 5.19
N LEU A 231 10.28 -11.25 5.73
CA LEU A 231 9.04 -11.47 4.96
C LEU A 231 8.97 -10.55 3.73
N GLY A 232 9.26 -9.25 3.90
CA GLY A 232 9.28 -8.30 2.79
C GLY A 232 10.36 -8.62 1.75
N TYR A 233 11.57 -8.96 2.22
CA TYR A 233 12.70 -9.30 1.37
C TYR A 233 12.45 -10.56 0.54
N GLU A 234 12.05 -11.66 1.18
CA GLU A 234 11.80 -12.95 0.52
C GLU A 234 10.67 -12.85 -0.50
N LEU A 235 9.60 -12.10 -0.17
CA LEU A 235 8.52 -11.86 -1.11
C LEU A 235 9.01 -11.09 -2.35
N ALA A 236 9.85 -10.07 -2.18
CA ALA A 236 10.41 -9.30 -3.29
C ALA A 236 11.34 -10.15 -4.18
N GLN A 237 12.15 -11.03 -3.59
CA GLN A 237 12.97 -11.99 -4.34
C GLN A 237 12.09 -12.92 -5.15
N SER A 238 11.05 -13.50 -4.54
CA SER A 238 10.13 -14.37 -5.24
C SER A 238 9.43 -13.67 -6.42
N LEU A 239 8.98 -12.42 -6.25
CA LEU A 239 8.40 -11.67 -7.38
C LEU A 239 9.43 -11.32 -8.45
N THR A 240 10.68 -11.08 -8.06
CA THR A 240 11.80 -10.85 -8.99
C THR A 240 12.03 -12.08 -9.87
N GLU A 241 12.06 -13.27 -9.29
CA GLU A 241 12.18 -14.55 -10.01
C GLU A 241 10.99 -14.78 -10.96
N LEU A 242 9.79 -14.38 -10.56
CA LEU A 242 8.60 -14.41 -11.41
C LEU A 242 8.60 -13.34 -12.52
N GLY A 243 9.59 -12.44 -12.56
CA GLY A 243 9.79 -11.47 -13.63
C GLY A 243 9.33 -10.04 -13.32
N ALA A 244 9.11 -9.67 -12.05
CA ALA A 244 8.73 -8.31 -11.65
C ALA A 244 9.67 -7.23 -12.23
N LYS A 245 10.98 -7.46 -12.20
CA LYS A 245 11.98 -6.50 -12.72
C LYS A 245 11.74 -6.15 -14.19
N ARG A 246 11.35 -7.12 -15.03
CA ARG A 246 11.06 -6.86 -16.45
C ARG A 246 9.89 -5.88 -16.62
N ILE A 247 8.87 -6.00 -15.78
CA ILE A 247 7.71 -5.09 -15.80
C ILE A 247 8.13 -3.70 -15.34
N LEU A 248 8.88 -3.60 -14.23
CA LEU A 248 9.31 -2.32 -13.66
C LEU A 248 10.28 -1.57 -14.58
N ASP A 249 11.22 -2.28 -15.19
CA ASP A 249 12.19 -1.69 -16.13
C ASP A 249 11.53 -1.17 -17.40
N ALA A 250 10.48 -1.82 -17.88
CA ALA A 250 9.71 -1.35 -19.04
C ALA A 250 9.02 -0.01 -18.75
N ILE A 251 8.61 0.23 -17.49
CA ILE A 251 7.96 1.47 -17.06
C ILE A 251 8.97 2.60 -16.89
N LYS A 252 10.15 2.32 -16.33
CA LYS A 252 11.23 3.32 -16.14
C LYS A 252 11.76 3.89 -17.45
N ARG A 253 11.51 3.23 -18.59
CA ARG A 253 11.96 3.64 -19.94
C ARG A 253 10.96 4.51 -20.71
N GLN A 254 9.73 4.68 -20.21
CA GLN A 254 8.68 5.51 -20.81
C GLN A 254 8.72 6.93 -20.25
#